data_AF-A0A8X6ICI2-F1
#
_entry.id   AF-A0A8X6ICI2-F1
#
_cell.length_a   1.000
_cell.length_b   1.000
_cell.length_c   1.000
_cell.angle_alpha   90.00
_cell.angle_beta   90.00
_cell.angle_gamma   90.00
#
_symmetry.space_group_name_H-M   'P 1'
#
loop_
_entity.id
_entity.type
_entity.pdbx_description
1 polymer ?
#
loop_
_entity_poly.entity_id
_entity_poly.type
_entity_poly.pdbx_seq_one_letter_code
_entity_poly.pdbx_strand_id
1 'polypeptide(L)'
;QDFPSTWQPARRIITFMGLVSLICTLLVVVIIIIAVALSKTAHPRSTTLKPSELVYLVPQPRKFINRTPTIVVHRQNPRIWQKHVEDLSTLVKAYRERQGAIATSNCDLHYAPIGVSSCSFPLDRISENCSAQNNFGYDTGNPCVGLVFNAFAGWNPIPYNKSNPDDVPVEIRNGYDLQQIVPITCNTSVVVASGSSENASVFHVHYSPFSGFPYRYLPLRGMMGSTLPPLVMIQFIGGQSMADVEVNCFLWAKNLPRNATNDPGAIRFSFFIV
;
A
#
# COMPACT_ATOMS: atom_id res chain seq x y z
N GLN A 1 -69.92 -19.75 46.72
CA GLN A 1 -69.35 -20.56 45.64
C GLN A 1 -69.71 -19.87 44.33
N ASP A 2 -68.83 -19.30 43.54
CA ASP A 2 -67.39 -19.08 43.59
C ASP A 2 -67.13 -17.83 42.74
N PHE A 3 -66.15 -17.03 43.14
CA PHE A 3 -65.74 -15.84 42.39
C PHE A 3 -65.15 -16.26 41.03
N PRO A 4 -65.46 -15.56 39.92
CA PRO A 4 -64.85 -15.86 38.64
C PRO A 4 -63.34 -15.55 38.71
N SER A 5 -62.53 -16.60 38.54
CA SER A 5 -61.08 -16.55 38.69
C SER A 5 -60.43 -15.61 37.65
N THR A 6 -59.64 -14.67 38.17
CA THR A 6 -58.80 -13.71 37.45
C THR A 6 -57.63 -14.38 36.72
N TRP A 7 -57.88 -14.96 35.54
CA TRP A 7 -56.83 -15.56 34.68
C TRP A 7 -56.83 -15.02 33.26
N GLN A 8 -56.59 -13.71 33.11
CA GLN A 8 -56.41 -13.05 31.80
C GLN A 8 -55.03 -12.39 31.54
N PRO A 9 -54.25 -11.91 32.53
CA PRO A 9 -52.97 -11.25 32.25
C PRO A 9 -51.83 -12.24 31.96
N ALA A 10 -51.73 -13.34 32.72
CA ALA A 10 -50.66 -14.34 32.53
C ALA A 10 -50.69 -14.98 31.14
N ARG A 11 -51.89 -15.30 30.62
CA ARG A 11 -52.06 -15.87 29.28
C ARG A 11 -51.62 -14.90 28.17
N ARG A 12 -51.91 -13.60 28.32
CA ARG A 12 -51.46 -12.55 27.38
C ARG A 12 -49.95 -12.35 27.41
N ILE A 13 -49.34 -12.39 28.60
CA ILE A 13 -47.89 -12.30 28.77
C ILE A 13 -47.19 -13.50 28.12
N ILE A 14 -47.69 -14.72 28.36
CA ILE A 14 -47.14 -15.94 27.76
C ILE A 14 -47.25 -15.90 26.23
N THR A 15 -48.38 -15.47 25.67
CA THR A 15 -48.53 -15.33 24.22
C THR A 15 -47.63 -14.25 23.63
N PHE A 16 -47.43 -13.13 24.34
CA PHE A 16 -46.55 -12.06 23.88
C PHE A 16 -45.07 -12.48 23.93
N MET A 17 -44.65 -13.15 25.00
CA MET A 17 -43.30 -13.70 25.11
C MET A 17 -43.03 -14.79 24.05
N GLY A 18 -44.02 -15.65 23.78
CA GLY A 18 -43.94 -16.65 22.71
C GLY A 18 -43.80 -16.01 21.33
N LEU A 19 -44.57 -14.96 21.04
CA LEU A 19 -44.50 -14.22 19.78
C LEU A 19 -43.17 -13.48 19.61
N VAL A 20 -42.68 -12.82 20.65
CA VAL A 20 -41.37 -12.14 20.64
C VAL A 20 -40.24 -13.16 20.44
N SER A 21 -40.27 -14.29 21.14
CA SER A 21 -39.28 -15.36 20.98
C SER A 21 -39.27 -15.91 19.54
N LEU A 22 -40.44 -16.14 18.95
CA LEU A 22 -40.56 -16.60 17.56
C LEU A 22 -40.06 -15.57 16.55
N ILE A 23 -40.32 -14.28 16.78
CA ILE A 23 -39.78 -13.20 15.93
C ILE A 23 -38.25 -13.13 16.06
N CYS A 24 -37.71 -13.23 17.27
CA CYS A 24 -36.26 -13.21 17.49
C CYS A 24 -35.56 -14.41 16.83
N THR A 25 -36.13 -15.62 16.93
CA THR A 25 -35.54 -16.80 16.27
C THR A 25 -35.60 -16.67 14.75
N LEU A 26 -36.70 -16.17 14.19
CA LEU A 26 -36.80 -15.91 12.75
C LEU A 26 -35.78 -14.87 12.29
N LEU A 27 -35.58 -13.78 13.04
CA LEU A 27 -34.56 -12.77 12.73
C LEU A 27 -33.15 -13.36 12.73
N VAL A 28 -32.81 -14.19 13.73
CA VAL A 28 -31.50 -14.86 13.79
C VAL A 28 -31.31 -15.80 12.61
N VAL A 29 -32.33 -16.58 12.26
CA VAL A 29 -32.28 -17.49 11.09
C VAL A 29 -32.09 -16.71 9.80
N VAL A 30 -32.82 -15.59 9.60
CA VAL A 30 -32.65 -14.72 8.43
C VAL A 30 -31.24 -14.13 8.38
N ILE A 31 -30.69 -13.65 9.50
CA ILE A 31 -29.32 -13.14 9.56
C ILE A 31 -28.31 -14.23 9.19
N ILE A 32 -28.47 -15.45 9.69
CA ILE A 32 -27.60 -16.59 9.36
C ILE A 32 -27.71 -16.93 7.87
N ILE A 33 -28.92 -16.97 7.30
CA ILE A 33 -29.13 -17.24 5.88
C ILE A 33 -28.46 -16.15 5.03
N ILE A 34 -28.60 -14.87 5.41
CA ILE A 34 -27.93 -13.74 4.73
C ILE A 34 -26.41 -13.89 4.85
N ALA A 35 -25.87 -14.19 6.04
CA ALA A 35 -24.45 -14.39 6.25
C ALA A 35 -23.89 -15.56 5.43
N VAL A 36 -24.61 -16.68 5.35
CA VAL A 36 -24.24 -17.84 4.53
C VAL A 36 -24.35 -17.50 3.03
N ALA A 37 -25.40 -16.80 2.61
CA ALA A 37 -25.56 -16.34 1.23
C ALA A 37 -24.45 -15.36 0.82
N LEU A 38 -24.07 -14.43 1.70
CA LEU A 38 -22.93 -13.54 1.53
C LEU A 38 -21.61 -14.31 1.51
N SER A 39 -21.46 -15.35 2.34
CA SER A 39 -20.25 -16.20 2.35
C SER A 39 -20.11 -17.02 1.06
N LYS A 40 -21.23 -17.48 0.46
CA LYS A 40 -21.24 -18.24 -0.80
C LYS A 40 -21.08 -17.34 -2.02
N THR A 41 -21.58 -16.11 -1.96
CA THR A 41 -21.39 -15.09 -3.01
C THR A 41 -20.06 -14.36 -2.89
N ALA A 42 -19.32 -14.53 -1.78
CA ALA A 42 -17.91 -14.16 -1.65
C ALA A 42 -17.00 -15.11 -2.46
N HIS A 43 -17.29 -15.27 -3.75
CA HIS A 43 -16.20 -15.43 -4.71
C HIS A 43 -15.31 -14.17 -4.62
N PRO A 44 -13.99 -14.29 -4.81
CA PRO A 44 -13.11 -13.13 -4.79
C PRO A 44 -13.67 -12.14 -5.80
N ARG A 45 -14.20 -11.03 -5.28
CA ARG A 45 -14.75 -9.96 -6.09
C ARG A 45 -13.65 -9.61 -7.09
N SER A 46 -13.90 -9.84 -8.38
CA SER A 46 -13.10 -9.25 -9.44
C SER A 46 -13.42 -7.75 -9.48
N THR A 47 -13.14 -7.07 -8.38
CA THR A 47 -13.02 -5.62 -8.34
C THR A 47 -11.79 -5.32 -9.17
N THR A 48 -11.99 -4.54 -10.23
CA THR A 48 -10.89 -3.91 -10.97
C THR A 48 -10.00 -3.21 -9.94
N LEU A 49 -8.85 -3.80 -9.63
CA LEU A 49 -7.92 -3.23 -8.66
C LEU A 49 -7.57 -1.82 -9.10
N LYS A 50 -7.64 -0.86 -8.18
CA LYS A 50 -7.14 0.49 -8.42
C LYS A 50 -5.67 0.55 -8.00
N PRO A 51 -4.84 1.37 -8.67
CA PRO A 51 -3.43 1.45 -8.31
C PRO A 51 -3.15 1.91 -6.88
N SER A 52 -3.99 2.80 -6.33
CA SER A 52 -3.93 3.24 -4.93
C SER A 52 -4.30 2.14 -3.92
N GLU A 53 -4.75 0.97 -4.38
CA GLU A 53 -5.10 -0.16 -3.50
C GLU A 53 -3.91 -1.07 -3.25
N LEU A 54 -2.87 -1.08 -4.10
CA LEU A 54 -1.72 -1.99 -3.95
C LEU A 54 -0.55 -1.39 -3.16
N VAL A 55 -0.34 -0.08 -3.25
CA VAL A 55 0.80 0.61 -2.66
C VAL A 55 0.36 1.94 -2.05
N TYR A 56 0.81 2.21 -0.83
CA TYR A 56 0.66 3.50 -0.17
C TYR A 56 1.90 4.37 -0.44
N LEU A 57 1.65 5.59 -0.92
CA LEU A 57 2.68 6.61 -1.15
C LEU A 57 2.77 7.55 0.06
N VAL A 58 3.98 7.81 0.53
CA VAL A 58 4.31 8.70 1.64
C VAL A 58 5.41 9.68 1.19
N PRO A 59 5.26 11.00 1.40
CA PRO A 59 4.08 11.68 1.89
C PRO A 59 2.93 11.62 0.89
N GLN A 60 1.71 11.85 1.36
CA GLN A 60 0.54 11.82 0.48
C GLN A 60 0.51 13.07 -0.41
N PRO A 61 0.37 12.91 -1.74
CA PRO A 61 0.25 14.04 -2.65
C PRO A 61 -1.05 14.79 -2.42
N ARG A 62 -1.00 16.12 -2.57
CA ARG A 62 -2.18 16.98 -2.52
C ARG A 62 -2.94 16.84 -3.83
N LYS A 63 -4.27 16.74 -3.74
CA LYS A 63 -5.15 16.71 -4.90
C LYS A 63 -5.49 18.14 -5.30
N PHE A 64 -5.09 18.53 -6.50
CA PHE A 64 -5.45 19.79 -7.11
C PHE A 64 -6.51 19.54 -8.19
N ILE A 65 -7.38 20.52 -8.43
CA ILE A 65 -8.44 20.42 -9.45
C ILE A 65 -7.78 20.30 -10.82
N ASN A 66 -8.19 19.30 -11.61
CA ASN A 66 -7.68 19.02 -12.96
C ASN A 66 -6.16 18.89 -13.07
N ARG A 67 -5.51 18.39 -12.02
CA ARG A 67 -4.06 18.16 -12.01
C ARG A 67 -3.73 16.80 -11.41
N THR A 68 -2.61 16.25 -11.85
CA THR A 68 -1.98 15.08 -11.23
C THR A 68 -1.74 15.36 -9.75
N PRO A 69 -2.02 14.41 -8.83
CA PRO A 69 -1.74 14.62 -7.40
C PRO A 69 -0.28 15.03 -7.17
N THR A 70 -0.04 16.13 -6.45
CA THR A 70 1.27 16.77 -6.38
C THR A 70 1.83 16.83 -4.96
N ILE A 71 3.10 16.50 -4.81
CA ILE A 71 3.91 16.75 -3.62
C ILE A 71 4.63 18.09 -3.81
N VAL A 72 4.34 19.06 -2.94
CA VAL A 72 4.97 20.39 -2.98
C VAL A 72 6.29 20.35 -2.22
N VAL A 73 7.40 20.60 -2.91
CA VAL A 73 8.77 20.60 -2.35
C VAL A 73 9.26 22.04 -2.31
N HIS A 74 9.02 22.72 -1.19
CA HIS A 74 9.40 24.13 -1.06
C HIS A 74 10.67 24.26 -0.22
N ARG A 75 11.84 24.45 -0.87
CA ARG A 75 13.17 24.37 -0.23
C ARG A 75 13.40 25.41 0.86
N GLN A 76 12.89 26.62 0.63
CA GLN A 76 13.07 27.76 1.52
C GLN A 76 12.02 27.84 2.62
N ASN A 77 10.91 27.09 2.52
CA ASN A 77 9.83 27.15 3.48
C ASN A 77 9.85 25.94 4.43
N PRO A 78 10.47 26.07 5.62
CA PRO A 78 10.59 24.97 6.57
C PRO A 78 9.26 24.38 6.99
N ARG A 79 8.20 25.18 7.09
CA ARG A 79 6.89 24.68 7.50
C ARG A 79 6.31 23.67 6.51
N ILE A 80 6.62 23.82 5.22
CA ILE A 80 6.12 22.91 4.18
C ILE A 80 6.94 21.63 4.16
N TRP A 81 8.27 21.73 4.06
CA TRP A 81 9.09 20.53 3.97
C TRP A 81 9.14 19.73 5.28
N GLN A 82 9.06 20.39 6.45
CA GLN A 82 9.03 19.69 7.75
C GLN A 82 7.83 18.76 7.87
N LYS A 83 6.69 19.10 7.26
CA LYS A 83 5.53 18.20 7.24
C LYS A 83 5.83 16.90 6.51
N HIS A 84 6.53 16.96 5.37
CA HIS A 84 6.92 15.77 4.62
C HIS A 84 7.97 14.94 5.38
N VAL A 85 8.91 15.63 6.04
CA VAL A 85 9.90 14.99 6.94
C VAL A 85 9.20 14.28 8.09
N GLU A 86 8.16 14.88 8.67
CA GLU A 86 7.36 14.28 9.75
C GLU A 86 6.61 13.03 9.27
N ASP A 87 5.96 13.08 8.10
CA ASP A 87 5.26 11.94 7.52
C ASP A 87 6.21 10.73 7.32
N LEU A 88 7.39 10.97 6.74
CA LEU A 88 8.40 9.92 6.51
C LEU A 88 9.08 9.46 7.80
N SER A 89 9.36 10.37 8.74
CA SER A 89 9.90 10.02 10.05
C SER A 89 8.93 9.13 10.83
N THR A 90 7.64 9.47 10.78
CA THR A 90 6.57 8.69 11.41
C THR A 90 6.48 7.30 10.80
N LEU A 91 6.58 7.20 9.47
CA LEU A 91 6.63 5.92 8.76
C LEU A 91 7.81 5.06 9.26
N VAL A 92 9.04 5.57 9.21
CA VAL A 92 10.24 4.82 9.63
C VAL A 92 10.20 4.46 11.11
N LYS A 93 9.70 5.37 11.96
CA LYS A 93 9.51 5.13 13.40
C LYS A 93 8.54 3.98 13.67
N ALA A 94 7.41 3.93 12.95
CA ALA A 94 6.42 2.86 13.11
C ALA A 94 7.00 1.47 12.80
N TYR A 95 7.91 1.36 11.83
CA TYR A 95 8.64 0.12 11.57
C TYR A 95 9.54 -0.26 12.74
N ARG A 96 10.35 0.68 13.24
CA ARG A 96 11.27 0.45 14.37
C ARG A 96 10.52 -0.01 15.63
N GLU A 97 9.42 0.65 15.97
CA GLU A 97 8.60 0.30 17.13
C GLU A 97 7.96 -1.07 16.98
N ARG A 98 7.40 -1.39 15.80
CA ARG A 98 6.75 -2.68 15.56
C ARG A 98 7.74 -3.83 15.52
N GLN A 99 8.95 -3.64 15.00
CA GLN A 99 10.04 -4.63 15.04
C GLN A 99 10.54 -4.88 16.46
N GLY A 100 10.49 -3.88 17.34
CA GLY A 100 10.82 -4.03 18.77
C GLY A 100 9.71 -4.71 19.58
N ALA A 101 8.45 -4.56 19.16
CA ALA A 101 7.29 -5.13 19.85
C ALA A 101 7.00 -6.60 19.49
N ILE A 102 7.46 -7.06 18.32
CA ILE A 102 7.24 -8.42 17.81
C ILE A 102 8.57 -9.17 17.79
N ALA A 103 8.56 -10.46 18.11
CA ALA A 103 9.72 -11.32 17.90
C ALA A 103 10.02 -11.42 16.38
N THR A 104 10.95 -10.61 15.90
CA THR A 104 11.40 -10.60 14.50
C THR A 104 12.77 -11.26 14.36
N SER A 105 13.05 -11.88 13.22
CA SER A 105 14.40 -12.38 12.90
C SER A 105 14.94 -11.75 11.62
N ASN A 106 16.26 -11.77 11.45
CA ASN A 106 16.86 -11.47 10.15
C ASN A 106 16.52 -12.60 9.17
N CYS A 107 15.96 -12.26 8.01
CA CYS A 107 15.57 -13.21 6.96
C CYS A 107 16.50 -13.15 5.73
N ASP A 108 17.66 -12.51 5.83
CA ASP A 108 18.59 -12.28 4.71
C ASP A 108 19.18 -13.59 4.16
N LEU A 109 19.23 -14.64 4.97
CA LEU A 109 19.88 -15.92 4.66
C LEU A 109 18.95 -16.96 4.00
N HIS A 110 17.99 -16.52 3.17
CA HIS A 110 17.04 -17.34 2.39
C HIS A 110 16.06 -18.24 3.15
N TYR A 111 16.25 -18.48 4.45
CA TYR A 111 15.32 -19.26 5.27
C TYR A 111 14.93 -18.48 6.51
N ALA A 112 13.64 -18.14 6.62
CA ALA A 112 13.07 -17.81 7.91
C ALA A 112 13.12 -19.10 8.76
N PRO A 113 13.75 -19.09 9.95
CA PRO A 113 13.78 -20.27 10.81
C PRO A 113 12.37 -20.79 11.10
N ILE A 114 12.24 -22.11 11.21
CA ILE A 114 10.97 -22.76 11.59
C ILE A 114 10.54 -22.20 12.96
N GLY A 115 9.34 -21.60 13.02
CA GLY A 115 8.80 -20.99 14.24
C GLY A 115 8.96 -19.47 14.34
N VAL A 116 9.54 -18.79 13.33
CA VAL A 116 9.56 -17.32 13.28
C VAL A 116 8.24 -16.78 12.75
N SER A 117 7.65 -15.84 13.50
CA SER A 117 6.37 -15.22 13.15
C SER A 117 6.52 -14.03 12.19
N SER A 118 7.72 -13.41 12.10
CA SER A 118 7.96 -12.27 11.22
C SER A 118 9.42 -11.94 10.91
N CYS A 119 9.68 -11.41 9.71
CA CYS A 119 10.98 -10.91 9.28
C CYS A 119 11.21 -9.45 9.68
N SER A 120 12.37 -9.16 10.26
CA SER A 120 12.86 -7.81 10.52
C SER A 120 13.15 -7.09 9.19
N PHE A 121 12.60 -5.89 9.02
CA PHE A 121 12.87 -5.06 7.85
C PHE A 121 14.21 -4.31 8.03
N PRO A 122 15.09 -4.26 7.01
CA PRO A 122 16.43 -3.72 7.16
C PRO A 122 16.43 -2.20 7.01
N LEU A 123 16.01 -1.51 8.07
CA LEU A 123 15.94 -0.04 8.12
C LEU A 123 17.32 0.62 7.96
N ASP A 124 18.39 -0.08 8.36
CA ASP A 124 19.79 0.33 8.24
C ASP A 124 20.27 0.40 6.78
N ARG A 125 19.60 -0.30 5.86
CA ARG A 125 19.92 -0.30 4.43
C ARG A 125 19.19 0.80 3.64
N ILE A 126 18.34 1.59 4.30
CA ILE A 126 17.76 2.79 3.68
C ILE A 126 18.89 3.80 3.46
N SER A 127 18.91 4.44 2.29
CA SER A 127 19.92 5.45 1.96
C SER A 127 20.01 6.53 3.04
N GLU A 128 21.22 6.92 3.43
CA GLU A 128 21.45 7.99 4.40
C GLU A 128 20.81 9.31 3.94
N ASN A 129 20.71 9.55 2.63
CA ASN A 129 20.04 10.72 2.06
C ASN A 129 18.53 10.72 2.33
N CYS A 130 17.91 9.55 2.53
CA CYS A 130 16.52 9.39 2.90
C CYS A 130 16.34 9.17 4.40
N SER A 131 16.98 10.01 5.20
CA SER A 131 16.92 9.98 6.66
C SER A 131 16.36 11.28 7.24
N ALA A 132 15.92 11.22 8.50
CA ALA A 132 15.46 12.41 9.22
C ALA A 132 16.58 13.45 9.40
N GLN A 133 17.83 13.00 9.56
CA GLN A 133 19.02 13.85 9.68
C GLN A 133 19.25 14.69 8.42
N ASN A 134 18.99 14.11 7.25
CA ASN A 134 19.12 14.76 5.96
C ASN A 134 17.79 15.31 5.42
N ASN A 135 16.79 15.52 6.30
CA ASN A 135 15.47 16.04 5.94
C ASN A 135 14.80 15.29 4.77
N PHE A 136 15.13 14.02 4.58
CA PHE A 136 14.72 13.22 3.42
C PHE A 136 14.94 13.94 2.07
N GLY A 137 15.94 14.82 1.99
CA GLY A 137 16.29 15.63 0.81
C GLY A 137 15.31 16.74 0.41
N TYR A 138 14.29 17.04 1.23
CA TYR A 138 13.29 18.05 0.88
C TYR A 138 13.81 19.50 0.94
N ASP A 139 14.77 19.78 1.81
CA ASP A 139 15.44 21.08 1.92
C ASP A 139 16.37 21.35 0.74
N THR A 140 17.02 20.32 0.20
CA THR A 140 17.90 20.43 -0.97
C THR A 140 17.15 20.37 -2.30
N GLY A 141 15.88 19.95 -2.30
CA GLY A 141 15.09 19.73 -3.52
C GLY A 141 15.33 18.38 -4.19
N ASN A 142 15.89 17.40 -3.46
CA ASN A 142 16.09 16.02 -3.89
C ASN A 142 15.20 15.08 -3.05
N PRO A 143 13.86 15.20 -3.16
CA PRO A 143 12.92 14.60 -2.23
C PRO A 143 12.99 13.06 -2.26
N CYS A 144 12.85 12.45 -1.10
CA CYS A 144 12.54 11.02 -0.97
C CYS A 144 11.04 10.79 -0.82
N VAL A 145 10.55 9.67 -1.34
CA VAL A 145 9.21 9.15 -1.07
C VAL A 145 9.29 7.70 -0.59
N GLY A 146 8.37 7.30 0.27
CA GLY A 146 8.17 5.93 0.70
C GLY A 146 7.02 5.28 -0.06
N LEU A 147 7.26 4.11 -0.65
CA LEU A 147 6.25 3.22 -1.17
C LEU A 147 6.09 2.03 -0.23
N VAL A 148 4.91 1.87 0.36
CA VAL A 148 4.60 0.78 1.30
C VAL A 148 3.61 -0.17 0.65
N PHE A 149 3.93 -1.46 0.62
CA PHE A 149 3.02 -2.48 0.09
C PHE A 149 1.72 -2.57 0.92
N ASN A 150 0.56 -2.63 0.27
CA ASN A 150 -0.73 -2.77 0.93
C ASN A 150 -1.20 -4.22 0.98
N ALA A 151 -1.05 -4.84 2.16
CA ALA A 151 -1.50 -6.20 2.46
C ALA A 151 -3.02 -6.43 2.29
N PHE A 152 -3.83 -5.38 2.49
CA PHE A 152 -5.29 -5.50 2.51
C PHE A 152 -5.90 -5.64 1.11
N ALA A 153 -5.11 -5.51 0.04
CA ALA A 153 -5.59 -5.63 -1.33
C ALA A 153 -6.02 -7.05 -1.73
N GLY A 154 -5.70 -8.07 -0.93
CA GLY A 154 -6.01 -9.48 -1.25
C GLY A 154 -5.29 -10.02 -2.49
N TRP A 155 -4.36 -9.23 -3.04
CA TRP A 155 -3.57 -9.49 -4.24
C TRP A 155 -2.18 -9.99 -3.85
N ASN A 156 -1.76 -11.08 -4.49
CA ASN A 156 -0.42 -11.64 -4.35
C ASN A 156 0.30 -11.56 -5.69
N PRO A 157 1.50 -10.97 -5.77
CA PRO A 157 2.24 -10.87 -7.02
C PRO A 157 2.71 -12.24 -7.52
N ILE A 158 2.55 -12.48 -8.82
CA ILE A 158 3.13 -13.64 -9.51
C ILE A 158 4.45 -13.21 -10.17
N PRO A 159 5.59 -13.84 -9.84
CA PRO A 159 6.88 -13.52 -10.44
C PRO A 159 6.89 -13.85 -11.93
N TYR A 160 7.72 -13.14 -12.69
CA TYR A 160 7.96 -13.46 -14.09
C TYR A 160 8.82 -14.73 -14.20
N ASN A 161 8.56 -15.52 -15.24
CA ASN A 161 9.31 -16.75 -15.46
C ASN A 161 10.64 -16.44 -16.18
N LYS A 162 11.78 -16.72 -15.53
CA LYS A 162 13.10 -16.55 -16.15
C LYS A 162 13.29 -17.42 -17.40
N SER A 163 12.60 -18.56 -17.48
CA SER A 163 12.67 -19.47 -18.64
C SER A 163 11.90 -18.97 -19.86
N ASN A 164 11.06 -17.93 -19.72
CA ASN A 164 10.37 -17.30 -20.83
C ASN A 164 10.68 -15.78 -20.85
N PRO A 165 11.83 -15.37 -21.40
CA PRO A 165 12.26 -13.98 -21.43
C PRO A 165 11.29 -13.04 -22.16
N ASP A 166 10.48 -13.58 -23.06
CA ASP A 166 9.49 -12.82 -23.83
C ASP A 166 8.34 -12.33 -22.96
N ASP A 167 8.05 -13.02 -21.85
CA ASP A 167 7.06 -12.56 -20.85
C ASP A 167 7.60 -11.39 -20.00
N VAL A 168 8.91 -11.14 -20.02
CA VAL A 168 9.57 -10.16 -19.16
C VAL A 168 9.63 -8.79 -19.84
N PRO A 169 9.01 -7.74 -19.24
CA PRO A 169 9.11 -6.37 -19.72
C PRO A 169 10.56 -5.90 -19.83
N VAL A 170 10.85 -5.14 -20.87
CA VAL A 170 12.22 -4.71 -21.22
C VAL A 170 12.85 -3.90 -20.07
N GLU A 171 12.04 -3.13 -19.35
CA GLU A 171 12.44 -2.25 -18.25
C GLU A 171 13.03 -3.00 -17.05
N ILE A 172 12.63 -4.26 -16.86
CA ILE A 172 13.05 -5.09 -15.71
C ILE A 172 13.80 -6.35 -16.13
N ARG A 173 13.97 -6.57 -17.43
CA ARG A 173 14.65 -7.74 -17.99
C ARG A 173 16.08 -7.87 -17.47
N ASN A 174 16.76 -6.74 -17.31
CA ASN A 174 18.12 -6.67 -16.81
C ASN A 174 18.12 -5.89 -15.49
N GLY A 175 18.85 -6.39 -14.48
CA GLY A 175 19.09 -5.66 -13.22
C GLY A 175 18.23 -6.09 -12.02
N TYR A 176 17.33 -7.07 -12.17
CA TYR A 176 16.49 -7.57 -11.08
C TYR A 176 16.54 -9.09 -10.98
N ASP A 177 16.57 -9.60 -9.74
CA ASP A 177 16.25 -11.00 -9.48
C ASP A 177 14.72 -11.19 -9.36
N LEU A 178 14.07 -11.37 -10.51
CA LEU A 178 12.61 -11.48 -10.63
C LEU A 178 11.97 -12.63 -9.85
N GLN A 179 12.78 -13.54 -9.30
CA GLN A 179 12.30 -14.62 -8.42
C GLN A 179 12.28 -14.22 -6.94
N GLN A 180 13.02 -13.19 -6.56
CA GLN A 180 13.17 -12.76 -5.17
C GLN A 180 12.49 -11.42 -4.86
N ILE A 181 12.25 -10.60 -5.88
CA ILE A 181 11.68 -9.26 -5.72
C ILE A 181 10.54 -8.99 -6.71
N VAL A 182 9.56 -8.22 -6.27
CA VAL A 182 8.55 -7.56 -7.10
C VAL A 182 9.13 -6.20 -7.51
N PRO A 183 9.60 -6.03 -8.77
CA PRO A 183 10.32 -4.83 -9.17
C PRO A 183 9.44 -3.58 -9.18
N ILE A 184 10.06 -2.43 -8.91
CA ILE A 184 9.46 -1.11 -9.14
C ILE A 184 10.39 -0.31 -10.03
N THR A 185 9.88 0.25 -11.13
CA THR A 185 10.62 1.20 -11.96
C THR A 185 9.90 2.53 -11.98
N CYS A 186 10.63 3.64 -11.97
CA CYS A 186 10.06 4.98 -11.97
C CYS A 186 10.76 5.82 -13.03
N ASN A 187 9.97 6.51 -13.83
CA ASN A 187 10.43 7.50 -14.78
C ASN A 187 9.88 8.88 -14.42
N THR A 188 10.62 9.92 -14.81
CA THR A 188 10.24 11.31 -14.59
C THR A 188 10.17 12.07 -15.91
N SER A 189 9.23 13.01 -16.03
CA SER A 189 9.09 13.89 -17.20
C SER A 189 8.68 15.30 -16.75
N VAL A 190 9.11 16.34 -17.47
CA VAL A 190 8.70 17.72 -17.18
C VAL A 190 7.43 18.07 -17.93
N VAL A 191 6.49 18.72 -17.24
CA VAL A 191 5.33 19.34 -17.88
C VAL A 191 5.74 20.73 -18.36
N VAL A 192 5.83 20.92 -19.68
CA VAL A 192 6.13 22.22 -20.28
C VAL A 192 4.84 23.05 -20.37
N ALA A 193 4.94 24.38 -20.27
CA ALA A 193 3.80 25.31 -20.26
C ALA A 193 2.86 25.21 -21.49
N SER A 194 3.28 24.54 -22.56
CA SER A 194 2.46 24.18 -23.72
C SER A 194 1.51 22.99 -23.47
N GLY A 195 1.52 22.39 -22.27
CA GLY A 195 0.71 21.23 -21.92
C GLY A 195 1.26 19.90 -22.45
N SER A 196 2.43 19.90 -23.09
CA SER A 196 3.13 18.71 -23.52
C SER A 196 4.15 18.27 -22.46
N SER A 197 4.10 17.01 -22.06
CA SER A 197 5.20 16.38 -21.31
C SER A 197 6.34 16.07 -22.27
N GLU A 198 7.54 16.59 -21.98
CA GLU A 198 8.74 16.16 -22.69
C GLU A 198 9.33 14.94 -21.98
N ASN A 199 9.65 13.88 -22.75
CA ASN A 199 10.17 12.60 -22.26
C ASN A 199 11.63 12.67 -21.77
N ALA A 200 12.09 13.84 -21.30
CA ALA A 200 13.41 14.00 -20.73
C ALA A 200 13.39 13.58 -19.25
N SER A 201 14.16 12.55 -18.90
CA SER A 201 14.36 12.13 -17.51
C SER A 201 15.15 13.19 -16.75
N VAL A 202 14.48 13.98 -15.92
CA VAL A 202 15.10 15.08 -15.15
C VAL A 202 15.73 14.63 -13.85
N PHE A 203 15.18 13.57 -13.25
CA PHE A 203 15.70 13.00 -12.02
C PHE A 203 16.42 11.69 -12.29
N HIS A 204 17.59 11.54 -11.68
CA HIS A 204 18.16 10.24 -11.39
C HIS A 204 17.43 9.63 -10.20
N VAL A 205 16.91 8.42 -10.37
CA VAL A 205 16.09 7.74 -9.36
C VAL A 205 16.92 6.70 -8.63
N HIS A 206 17.03 6.85 -7.31
CA HIS A 206 17.75 5.92 -6.44
C HIS A 206 16.81 5.19 -5.49
N TYR A 207 16.94 3.86 -5.40
CA TYR A 207 16.08 3.01 -4.58
C TYR A 207 16.82 2.45 -3.37
N SER A 208 16.14 2.35 -2.23
CA SER A 208 16.68 1.71 -1.03
C SER A 208 15.54 1.17 -0.14
N PRO A 209 15.75 0.12 0.66
CA PRO A 209 16.92 -0.76 0.67
C PRO A 209 16.97 -1.72 -0.54
N PHE A 210 15.86 -1.84 -1.26
CA PHE A 210 15.71 -2.65 -2.46
C PHE A 210 15.00 -1.85 -3.56
N SER A 211 15.20 -2.20 -4.82
CA SER A 211 14.53 -1.61 -5.98
C SER A 211 13.11 -2.17 -6.23
N GLY A 212 12.42 -2.53 -5.15
CA GLY A 212 11.13 -3.21 -5.21
C GLY A 212 10.79 -3.91 -3.90
N PHE A 213 9.73 -4.71 -3.89
CA PHE A 213 9.29 -5.43 -2.68
C PHE A 213 9.79 -6.88 -2.68
N PRO A 214 10.67 -7.29 -1.76
CA PRO A 214 11.12 -8.69 -1.72
C PRO A 214 9.98 -9.62 -1.30
N TYR A 215 9.81 -10.74 -2.01
CA TYR A 215 8.71 -11.69 -1.77
C TYR A 215 8.66 -12.21 -0.33
N ARG A 216 9.83 -12.39 0.30
CA ARG A 216 9.97 -12.84 1.69
C ARG A 216 9.31 -11.93 2.73
N TYR A 217 9.12 -10.66 2.41
CA TYR A 217 8.47 -9.69 3.30
C TYR A 217 6.98 -9.52 3.01
N LEU A 218 6.49 -10.08 1.90
CA LEU A 218 5.08 -9.96 1.56
C LEU A 218 4.23 -10.79 2.51
N PRO A 219 3.11 -10.25 2.99
CA PRO A 219 2.20 -10.98 3.86
C PRO A 219 1.53 -12.09 3.05
N LEU A 220 1.95 -13.34 3.27
CA LEU A 220 1.30 -14.51 2.70
C LEU A 220 -0.09 -14.69 3.32
N ARG A 221 -1.04 -15.24 2.53
CA ARG A 221 -2.39 -15.55 3.00
C ARG A 221 -2.31 -16.40 4.28
N GLY A 222 -2.92 -15.92 5.37
CA GLY A 222 -2.93 -16.60 6.67
C GLY A 222 -1.96 -16.05 7.72
N MET A 223 -1.00 -15.20 7.34
CA MET A 223 -0.07 -14.50 8.26
C MET A 223 -0.51 -13.05 8.55
N MET A 224 -1.82 -12.80 8.56
CA MET A 224 -2.36 -11.47 8.84
C MET A 224 -2.09 -11.09 10.29
N GLY A 225 -1.18 -10.14 10.51
CA GLY A 225 -0.96 -9.49 11.81
C GLY A 225 0.49 -9.46 12.29
N SER A 226 1.30 -10.46 11.95
CA SER A 226 2.66 -10.57 12.49
C SER A 226 3.73 -9.85 11.66
N THR A 227 3.50 -9.64 10.35
CA THR A 227 4.55 -9.12 9.44
C THR A 227 4.35 -7.67 9.02
N LEU A 228 5.45 -6.92 9.10
CA LEU A 228 5.55 -5.56 8.56
C LEU A 228 5.52 -5.62 7.03
N PRO A 229 4.65 -4.83 6.37
CA PRO A 229 4.68 -4.76 4.91
C PRO A 229 6.06 -4.28 4.44
N PRO A 230 6.54 -4.69 3.27
CA PRO A 230 7.79 -4.15 2.75
C PRO A 230 7.64 -2.69 2.34
N LEU A 231 8.70 -1.93 2.56
CA LEU A 231 8.87 -0.52 2.20
C LEU A 231 9.97 -0.37 1.15
N VAL A 232 9.79 0.57 0.24
CA VAL A 232 10.85 1.07 -0.65
C VAL A 232 10.92 2.59 -0.50
N MET A 233 12.09 3.11 -0.16
CA MET A 233 12.41 4.53 -0.19
C MET A 233 13.04 4.86 -1.55
N ILE A 234 12.46 5.84 -2.24
CA ILE A 234 12.89 6.27 -3.56
C ILE A 234 13.33 7.73 -3.46
N GLN A 235 14.59 8.00 -3.78
CA GLN A 235 15.12 9.36 -3.86
C GLN A 235 15.14 9.82 -5.32
N PHE A 236 14.67 11.05 -5.55
CA PHE A 236 14.74 11.71 -6.84
C PHE A 236 15.83 12.78 -6.79
N ILE A 237 16.94 12.55 -7.49
CA ILE A 237 18.13 13.41 -7.49
C ILE A 237 18.25 14.12 -8.84
N GLY A 238 18.17 15.44 -8.89
CA GLY A 238 18.08 16.14 -10.17
C GLY A 238 18.31 17.64 -10.09
N GLY A 239 18.37 18.27 -11.26
CA GLY A 239 18.59 19.70 -11.40
C GLY A 239 17.39 20.53 -10.94
N GLN A 240 17.64 21.79 -10.55
CA GLN A 240 16.59 22.71 -10.10
C GLN A 240 15.59 22.95 -11.25
N SER A 241 14.40 22.38 -11.14
CA SER A 241 13.28 22.65 -12.06
C SER A 241 12.27 23.55 -11.34
N MET A 242 11.93 24.69 -11.94
CA MET A 242 10.80 25.54 -11.51
C MET A 242 9.46 25.09 -12.12
N ALA A 243 9.39 23.86 -12.64
CA ALA A 243 8.22 23.30 -13.30
C ALA A 243 7.71 22.03 -12.60
N ASP A 244 6.46 21.68 -12.87
CA ASP A 244 5.85 20.43 -12.41
C ASP A 244 6.59 19.24 -13.06
N VAL A 245 7.14 18.36 -12.22
CA VAL A 245 7.79 17.12 -12.67
C VAL A 245 6.88 15.94 -12.39
N GLU A 246 6.40 15.29 -13.43
CA GLU A 246 5.59 14.09 -13.32
C GLU A 246 6.47 12.87 -13.03
N VAL A 247 5.99 12.03 -12.13
CA VAL A 247 6.60 10.76 -11.75
C VAL A 247 5.63 9.65 -12.08
N ASN A 248 6.08 8.72 -12.91
CA ASN A 248 5.36 7.51 -13.29
C ASN A 248 6.15 6.30 -12.79
N CYS A 249 5.69 5.72 -11.69
CA CYS A 249 6.24 4.47 -11.15
C CYS A 249 5.36 3.28 -11.55
N PHE A 250 5.97 2.13 -11.79
CA PHE A 250 5.30 0.89 -12.16
C PHE A 250 5.75 -0.25 -11.28
N LEU A 251 4.77 -0.90 -10.64
CA LEU A 251 4.95 -2.17 -9.96
C LEU A 251 4.78 -3.31 -10.96
N TRP A 252 5.75 -4.22 -11.02
CA TRP A 252 5.79 -5.28 -12.03
C TRP A 252 5.46 -6.65 -11.45
N ALA A 253 4.47 -7.31 -12.04
CA ALA A 253 4.12 -8.70 -11.73
C ALA A 253 3.30 -9.29 -12.90
N LYS A 254 3.41 -10.61 -13.12
CA LYS A 254 2.74 -11.29 -14.24
C LYS A 254 1.21 -11.16 -14.21
N ASN A 255 0.63 -11.05 -13.02
CA ASN A 255 -0.80 -10.91 -12.79
C ASN A 255 -1.25 -9.45 -12.58
N LEU A 256 -0.46 -8.46 -13.03
CA LEU A 256 -0.91 -7.08 -13.15
C LEU A 256 -1.23 -6.77 -14.61
N PRO A 257 -2.51 -6.51 -14.95
CA PRO A 257 -2.86 -6.12 -16.30
C PRO A 257 -2.26 -4.74 -16.62
N ARG A 258 -1.56 -4.63 -17.75
CA ARG A 258 -1.02 -3.36 -18.23
C ARG A 258 -2.05 -2.71 -19.15
N ASN A 259 -2.66 -1.62 -18.71
CA ASN A 259 -3.60 -0.86 -19.52
C ASN A 259 -3.32 0.65 -19.40
N ALA A 260 -3.15 1.35 -20.51
CA ALA A 260 -2.72 2.76 -20.51
C ALA A 260 -3.62 3.69 -19.67
N THR A 261 -4.92 3.41 -19.64
CA THR A 261 -5.93 4.23 -18.97
C THR A 261 -6.17 3.86 -17.51
N ASN A 262 -6.04 2.58 -17.14
CA ASN A 262 -6.31 2.11 -15.78
C ASN A 262 -5.39 0.94 -15.42
N ASP A 263 -4.13 1.27 -15.17
CA ASP A 263 -3.09 0.32 -14.78
C ASP A 263 -3.04 0.21 -13.25
N PRO A 264 -3.46 -0.92 -12.64
CA PRO A 264 -3.37 -1.14 -11.20
C PRO A 264 -1.94 -1.16 -10.68
N GLY A 265 -0.93 -1.35 -11.53
CA GLY A 265 0.47 -1.26 -11.13
C GLY A 265 1.04 0.16 -11.20
N ALA A 266 0.32 1.13 -11.78
CA ALA A 266 0.85 2.47 -12.02
C ALA A 266 0.62 3.42 -10.85
N ILE A 267 1.71 3.91 -10.27
CA ILE A 267 1.71 4.92 -9.21
C ILE A 267 2.12 6.25 -9.85
N ARG A 268 1.16 7.18 -9.96
CA ARG A 268 1.35 8.46 -10.64
C ARG A 268 1.18 9.63 -9.67
N PHE A 269 2.17 10.51 -9.63
CA PHE A 269 2.14 11.76 -8.87
C PHE A 269 3.09 12.78 -9.52
N SER A 270 3.07 14.03 -9.07
CA SER A 270 4.01 15.05 -9.51
C SER A 270 4.74 15.71 -8.35
N PHE A 271 5.90 16.30 -8.62
CA PHE A 271 6.58 17.23 -7.73
C PHE A 271 6.41 18.65 -8.25
N PHE A 272 6.07 19.57 -7.35
CA PHE A 272 6.19 21.01 -7.60
C PHE A 272 7.31 21.54 -6.73
N ILE A 273 8.46 21.83 -7.34
CA ILE A 273 9.70 22.19 -6.64
C ILE A 273 9.91 23.70 -6.71
N VAL A 274 9.98 24.35 -5.55
CA VAL A 274 10.14 25.80 -5.40
C VAL A 274 11.21 26.17 -4.36
#